data_AF-A0A920ME95-F1
#
_entry.id   AF-A0A920ME95-F1
#
_cell.length_a   1.000
_cell.length_b   1.000
_cell.length_c   1.000
_cell.angle_alpha   90.00
_cell.angle_beta   90.00
_cell.angle_gamma   90.00
#
_symmetry.space_group_name_H-M   'P 1'
#
loop_
_entity.id
_entity.type
_entity.pdbx_description
1 polymer ?
#
loop_
_entity_poly.entity_id
_entity_poly.type
_entity_poly.pdbx_seq_one_letter_code
_entity_poly.pdbx_strand_id
1 'polypeptide(L)'
;MIAEVNEEWNQAKGFYEEILVIDPNLEEVKESLNRVESRILLDAEMTSIIARSDAYNDNKVLGQAQALLETAKSIERIGPKLEQSIQKLDSLIRIALIPIDVIFESDQLTEVTIFKVDQMGMFQQKIVSLRPGIYTARGSRKGFKDETIRFRVDPNKQNQRVRIICNKKI
;
A
#
# COMPACT_ATOMS: atom_id res chain seq x y z
N MET A 1 -31.62 -3.17 8.37
CA MET A 1 -32.05 -1.94 7.65
C MET A 1 -31.47 -1.97 6.24
N ILE A 2 -32.13 -1.42 5.22
CA ILE A 2 -31.62 -1.41 3.82
C ILE A 2 -30.23 -0.75 3.74
N ALA A 3 -29.98 0.30 4.53
CA ALA A 3 -28.68 0.99 4.59
C ALA A 3 -27.52 0.09 5.06
N GLU A 4 -27.71 -0.77 6.06
CA GLU A 4 -26.68 -1.73 6.46
C GLU A 4 -26.42 -2.81 5.39
N VAL A 5 -27.47 -3.26 4.70
CA VAL A 5 -27.36 -4.25 3.62
C VAL A 5 -26.57 -3.70 2.43
N ASN A 6 -26.76 -2.42 2.11
CA ASN A 6 -26.04 -1.72 1.04
C ASN A 6 -24.69 -1.14 1.50
N GLU A 7 -24.29 -1.39 2.75
CA GLU A 7 -23.08 -0.84 3.36
C GLU A 7 -23.00 0.69 3.25
N GLU A 8 -24.14 1.35 3.46
CA GLU A 8 -24.30 2.80 3.61
C GLU A 8 -24.10 3.15 5.09
N TRP A 9 -22.93 2.81 5.63
CA TRP A 9 -22.67 2.81 7.07
C TRP A 9 -22.90 4.17 7.73
N ASN A 10 -22.47 5.26 7.11
CA ASN A 10 -22.70 6.61 7.64
C ASN A 10 -24.19 6.96 7.73
N GLN A 11 -25.00 6.49 6.78
CA GLN A 11 -26.45 6.71 6.81
C GLN A 11 -27.11 5.85 7.89
N ALA A 12 -26.72 4.57 8.00
CA ALA A 12 -27.17 3.69 9.07
C ALA A 12 -26.83 4.24 10.46
N LYS A 13 -25.63 4.82 10.62
CA LYS A 13 -25.20 5.51 11.84
C LYS A 13 -26.17 6.64 12.20
N GLY A 14 -26.44 7.55 11.25
CA GLY A 14 -27.36 8.66 11.47
C GLY A 14 -28.75 8.20 11.91
N PHE A 15 -29.30 7.15 11.29
CA PHE A 15 -30.59 6.58 11.70
C PHE A 15 -30.58 6.02 13.12
N TYR A 16 -29.51 5.33 13.54
CA TYR A 16 -29.42 4.83 14.92
C TYR A 16 -29.23 5.94 15.95
N GLU A 17 -28.45 6.97 15.61
CA GLU A 17 -28.31 8.16 16.45
C GLU A 17 -29.66 8.88 16.64
N GLU A 18 -30.44 9.06 15.57
CA GLU A 18 -31.79 9.64 15.64
C GLU A 18 -32.74 8.82 16.55
N ILE A 19 -32.69 7.50 16.48
CA ILE A 19 -33.50 6.61 17.34
C ILE A 19 -33.09 6.77 18.81
N LEU A 20 -31.78 6.81 19.12
CA LEU A 20 -31.28 6.94 20.49
C LEU A 20 -31.53 8.33 21.11
N VAL A 21 -31.72 9.36 20.29
CA VAL A 21 -32.21 10.66 20.76
C VAL A 21 -33.64 10.55 21.30
N ILE A 22 -34.47 9.69 20.70
CA ILE A 22 -35.86 9.48 21.12
C ILE A 22 -35.91 8.57 22.36
N ASP A 23 -35.20 7.45 22.34
CA ASP A 23 -35.09 6.54 23.48
C ASP A 23 -33.63 6.07 23.68
N PRO A 24 -32.92 6.61 24.68
CA PRO A 24 -31.53 6.26 24.94
C PRO A 24 -31.34 4.90 25.64
N ASN A 25 -32.41 4.19 26.00
CA ASN A 25 -32.34 2.91 26.72
C ASN A 25 -32.44 1.68 25.79
N LEU A 26 -32.53 1.88 24.47
CA LEU A 26 -32.62 0.80 23.49
C LEU A 26 -31.25 0.15 23.26
N GLU A 27 -30.92 -0.86 24.05
CA GLU A 27 -29.63 -1.57 23.97
C GLU A 27 -29.35 -2.18 22.59
N GLU A 28 -30.35 -2.75 21.91
CA GLU A 28 -30.18 -3.30 20.55
C GLU A 28 -29.73 -2.24 19.53
N VAL A 29 -30.19 -1.00 19.71
CA VAL A 29 -29.82 0.14 18.85
C VAL A 29 -28.40 0.59 19.16
N LYS A 30 -27.99 0.61 20.44
CA LYS A 30 -26.59 0.88 20.84
C LYS A 30 -25.63 -0.15 20.28
N GLU A 31 -25.98 -1.44 20.36
CA GLU A 31 -25.19 -2.52 19.77
C GLU A 31 -25.07 -2.37 18.25
N SER A 32 -26.16 -1.97 17.59
CA SER A 32 -26.16 -1.71 16.16
C SER A 32 -25.32 -0.49 15.77
N LEU A 33 -25.39 0.59 16.55
CA LEU A 33 -24.55 1.76 16.37
C LEU A 33 -23.06 1.40 16.51
N ASN A 34 -22.68 0.69 17.57
CA ASN A 34 -21.29 0.24 17.79
C ASN A 34 -20.77 -0.61 16.62
N ARG A 35 -21.62 -1.51 16.09
CA ARG A 35 -21.29 -2.32 14.92
C ARG A 35 -21.06 -1.44 13.69
N VAL A 36 -21.95 -0.49 13.41
CA VAL A 36 -21.83 0.41 12.27
C VAL A 36 -20.58 1.29 12.37
N GLU A 37 -20.28 1.82 13.56
CA GLU A 37 -19.06 2.61 13.78
C GLU A 37 -17.79 1.81 13.50
N SER A 38 -17.76 0.54 13.94
CA SER A 38 -16.67 -0.37 13.64
C SER A 38 -16.52 -0.61 12.12
N ARG A 39 -17.63 -0.68 11.38
CA ARG A 39 -17.62 -0.83 9.91
C ARG A 39 -17.11 0.43 9.20
N ILE A 40 -17.46 1.61 9.68
CA ILE A 40 -16.96 2.89 9.13
C ILE A 40 -15.43 2.97 9.30
N LEU A 41 -14.92 2.61 10.47
CA LEU A 41 -13.48 2.60 10.74
C LEU A 41 -12.76 1.61 9.84
N LEU A 42 -13.27 0.39 9.71
CA LEU A 42 -12.69 -0.62 8.81
C LEU A 42 -12.66 -0.15 7.36
N ASP A 43 -13.75 0.43 6.85
CA ASP A 43 -13.83 0.93 5.47
C ASP A 43 -12.79 2.02 5.19
N ALA A 44 -12.59 2.94 6.15
CA ALA A 44 -11.57 3.96 6.08
C ALA A 44 -10.14 3.37 6.09
N GLU A 45 -9.89 2.37 6.95
CA GLU A 45 -8.60 1.67 7.00
C GLU A 45 -8.31 0.90 5.70
N MET A 46 -9.31 0.19 5.17
CA MET A 46 -9.21 -0.55 3.90
C MET A 46 -8.89 0.40 2.74
N THR A 47 -9.61 1.51 2.65
CA THR A 47 -9.37 2.55 1.64
C THR A 47 -7.93 3.09 1.74
N SER A 48 -7.51 3.43 2.96
CA SER A 48 -6.17 3.99 3.23
C SER A 48 -5.05 3.01 2.87
N ILE A 49 -5.16 1.74 3.24
CA ILE A 49 -4.09 0.76 2.98
C ILE A 49 -4.01 0.40 1.50
N ILE A 50 -5.15 0.26 0.81
CA ILE A 50 -5.21 -0.01 -0.64
C ILE A 50 -4.55 1.13 -1.42
N ALA A 51 -4.82 2.38 -1.05
CA ALA A 51 -4.20 3.56 -1.67
C ALA A 51 -2.68 3.61 -1.49
N ARG A 52 -2.13 2.91 -0.48
CA ARG A 52 -0.70 2.83 -0.18
C ARG A 52 -0.01 1.61 -0.80
N SER A 53 -0.64 0.91 -1.74
CA SER A 53 -0.09 -0.29 -2.38
C SER A 53 1.29 -0.12 -3.02
N ASP A 54 1.63 1.07 -3.53
CA ASP A 54 2.97 1.42 -4.03
C ASP A 54 4.09 1.28 -2.96
N ALA A 55 3.72 1.23 -1.67
CA ALA A 55 4.65 1.07 -0.54
C ALA A 55 4.70 -0.36 0.02
N TYR A 56 4.05 -1.34 -0.63
CA TYR A 56 4.06 -2.75 -0.18
C TYR A 56 5.42 -3.43 -0.37
N ASN A 57 6.36 -2.78 -1.03
CA ASN A 57 7.78 -3.17 -1.01
C ASN A 57 8.43 -3.01 0.38
N ASP A 58 7.85 -2.20 1.28
CA ASP A 58 8.27 -2.11 2.69
C ASP A 58 7.51 -3.16 3.53
N ASN A 59 8.27 -4.03 4.20
CA ASN A 59 7.72 -5.14 4.99
C ASN A 59 6.75 -4.68 6.09
N LYS A 60 6.94 -3.48 6.66
CA LYS A 60 6.03 -2.95 7.69
C LYS A 60 4.67 -2.63 7.11
N VAL A 61 4.64 -2.00 5.92
CA VAL A 61 3.39 -1.64 5.24
C VAL A 61 2.69 -2.89 4.73
N LEU A 62 3.44 -3.84 4.16
CA LEU A 62 2.89 -5.12 3.71
C LEU A 62 2.28 -5.92 4.88
N GLY A 63 2.96 -5.95 6.03
CA GLY A 63 2.43 -6.61 7.23
C GLY A 63 1.14 -5.97 7.75
N GLN A 64 1.03 -4.63 7.70
CA GLN A 64 -0.22 -3.92 8.03
C GLN A 64 -1.35 -4.33 7.08
N ALA A 65 -1.08 -4.38 5.78
CA ALA A 65 -2.05 -4.79 4.77
C ALA A 65 -2.53 -6.24 4.98
N GLN A 66 -1.61 -7.16 5.28
CA GLN A 66 -1.94 -8.56 5.58
C GLN A 66 -2.78 -8.68 6.85
N ALA A 67 -2.41 -8.00 7.93
CA ALA A 67 -3.16 -8.03 9.17
C ALA A 67 -4.59 -7.48 8.98
N LEU A 68 -4.75 -6.37 8.26
CA LEU A 68 -6.07 -5.81 7.97
C LEU A 68 -6.91 -6.75 7.10
N LEU A 69 -6.30 -7.41 6.11
CA LEU A 69 -6.98 -8.39 5.28
C LEU A 69 -7.53 -9.55 6.11
N GLU A 70 -6.74 -10.09 7.05
CA GLU A 70 -7.18 -11.18 7.93
C GLU A 70 -8.29 -10.71 8.88
N THR A 71 -8.19 -9.50 9.44
CA THR A 71 -9.28 -8.89 10.22
C THR A 71 -10.55 -8.75 9.37
N ALA A 72 -10.45 -8.25 8.13
CA ALA A 72 -11.62 -8.08 7.27
C ALA A 72 -12.27 -9.42 6.88
N LYS A 73 -11.47 -10.47 6.65
CA LYS A 73 -11.94 -11.82 6.32
C LYS A 73 -12.63 -12.54 7.48
N SER A 74 -12.32 -12.20 8.73
CA SER A 74 -12.94 -12.82 9.91
C SER A 74 -14.35 -12.29 10.20
N ILE A 75 -14.77 -11.22 9.52
CA ILE A 75 -16.03 -10.59 9.79
C ILE A 75 -17.19 -11.37 9.16
N GLU A 76 -18.19 -11.68 9.97
CA GLU A 76 -19.42 -12.31 9.50
C GLU A 76 -20.33 -11.29 8.77
N ARG A 77 -21.13 -11.82 7.83
CA ARG A 77 -22.15 -11.06 7.08
C ARG A 77 -21.56 -9.80 6.43
N ILE A 78 -20.52 -9.98 5.61
CA ILE A 78 -19.97 -8.89 4.79
C ILE A 78 -20.97 -8.53 3.68
N GLY A 79 -21.06 -7.24 3.36
CA GLY A 79 -21.77 -6.77 2.19
C GLY A 79 -20.82 -6.59 0.98
N PRO A 80 -21.36 -6.11 -0.15
CA PRO A 80 -20.66 -6.15 -1.43
C PRO A 80 -19.46 -5.20 -1.52
N LYS A 81 -19.42 -4.06 -0.83
CA LYS A 81 -18.28 -3.13 -0.88
C LYS A 81 -17.10 -3.67 -0.08
N LEU A 82 -17.34 -4.23 1.10
CA LEU A 82 -16.29 -4.87 1.89
C LEU A 82 -15.73 -6.09 1.16
N GLU A 83 -16.59 -6.91 0.54
CA GLU A 83 -16.14 -8.04 -0.29
C GLU A 83 -15.21 -7.59 -1.43
N GLN A 84 -15.59 -6.53 -2.17
CA GLN A 84 -14.75 -5.96 -3.22
C GLN A 84 -13.41 -5.44 -2.69
N SER A 85 -13.42 -4.76 -1.54
CA SER A 85 -12.21 -4.25 -0.90
C SER A 85 -11.28 -5.38 -0.44
N ILE A 86 -11.83 -6.48 0.10
CA ILE A 86 -11.09 -7.68 0.46
C ILE A 86 -10.41 -8.27 -0.79
N GLN A 87 -11.17 -8.50 -1.86
CA GLN A 87 -10.63 -9.04 -3.12
C GLN A 87 -9.54 -8.14 -3.71
N LYS A 88 -9.75 -6.83 -3.68
CA LYS A 88 -8.78 -5.85 -4.17
C LYS A 88 -7.49 -5.86 -3.35
N LEU A 89 -7.59 -5.82 -2.03
CA LEU A 89 -6.44 -5.82 -1.12
C LEU A 89 -5.63 -7.12 -1.26
N ASP A 90 -6.32 -8.26 -1.27
CA ASP A 90 -5.76 -9.59 -1.46
C ASP A 90 -5.00 -9.72 -2.79
N SER A 91 -5.57 -9.19 -3.89
CA SER A 91 -4.89 -9.12 -5.18
C SER A 91 -3.65 -8.24 -5.14
N LEU A 92 -3.71 -7.08 -4.50
CA LEU A 92 -2.57 -6.15 -4.40
C LEU A 92 -1.42 -6.77 -3.60
N ILE A 93 -1.73 -7.47 -2.49
CA ILE A 93 -0.74 -8.19 -1.69
C ILE A 93 -0.06 -9.28 -2.52
N ARG A 94 -0.83 -10.11 -3.24
CA ARG A 94 -0.27 -11.14 -4.12
C ARG A 94 0.69 -10.56 -5.16
N ILE A 95 0.28 -9.49 -5.83
CA ILE A 95 1.11 -8.82 -6.85
C ILE A 95 2.40 -8.29 -6.21
N ALA A 96 2.31 -7.62 -5.07
CA ALA A 96 3.48 -7.04 -4.39
C ALA A 96 4.50 -8.08 -3.91
N LEU A 97 4.08 -9.34 -3.72
CA LEU A 97 4.96 -10.42 -3.28
C LEU A 97 5.81 -11.03 -4.39
N ILE A 98 5.52 -10.76 -5.66
CA ILE A 98 6.22 -11.34 -6.81
C ILE A 98 7.32 -10.37 -7.27
N PRO A 99 8.62 -10.68 -7.06
CA PRO A 99 9.71 -9.81 -7.51
C PRO A 99 9.82 -9.74 -9.02
N ILE A 100 10.38 -8.63 -9.50
CA ILE A 100 10.53 -8.28 -10.91
C ILE A 100 11.95 -7.83 -11.14
N ASP A 101 12.53 -8.32 -12.22
CA ASP A 101 13.89 -7.96 -12.62
C ASP A 101 13.92 -6.56 -13.23
N VAL A 102 14.77 -5.71 -12.63
CA VAL A 102 15.03 -4.34 -13.06
C VAL A 102 16.49 -4.23 -13.47
N ILE A 103 16.72 -3.69 -14.66
CA ILE A 103 18.06 -3.49 -15.22
C ILE A 103 18.56 -2.11 -14.80
N PHE A 104 19.65 -2.08 -14.04
CA PHE A 104 20.35 -0.87 -13.67
C PHE A 104 21.55 -0.63 -14.57
N GLU A 105 21.74 0.62 -14.98
CA GLU A 105 22.85 1.06 -15.82
C GLU A 105 23.60 2.23 -15.16
N SER A 106 24.93 2.16 -15.14
CA SER A 106 25.83 3.18 -14.58
C SER A 106 27.13 3.25 -15.42
N ASP A 107 28.15 3.97 -14.94
CA ASP A 107 29.37 4.30 -15.67
C ASP A 107 30.65 3.65 -15.12
N GLN A 108 30.53 2.62 -14.26
CA GLN A 108 31.63 1.99 -13.51
C GLN A 108 32.41 2.93 -12.56
N LEU A 109 32.00 4.19 -12.42
CA LEU A 109 32.68 5.20 -11.61
C LEU A 109 31.77 5.76 -10.51
N THR A 110 30.46 5.69 -10.71
CA THR A 110 29.43 6.09 -9.76
C THR A 110 29.13 4.93 -8.82
N GLU A 111 29.29 5.15 -7.52
CA GLU A 111 28.88 4.23 -6.46
C GLU A 111 27.36 4.33 -6.27
N VAL A 112 26.63 3.23 -6.50
CA VAL A 112 25.17 3.23 -6.53
C VAL A 112 24.60 2.48 -5.32
N THR A 113 23.55 3.02 -4.71
CA THR A 113 22.81 2.39 -3.62
C THR A 113 21.31 2.50 -3.89
N ILE A 114 20.56 1.41 -3.67
CA ILE A 114 19.09 1.43 -3.60
C ILE A 114 18.71 1.50 -2.13
N PHE A 115 18.01 2.56 -1.72
CA PHE A 115 17.68 2.78 -0.31
C PHE A 115 16.88 1.61 0.28
N LYS A 116 17.29 1.17 1.48
CA LYS A 116 16.71 0.04 2.24
C LYS A 116 16.75 -1.32 1.53
N VAL A 117 17.45 -1.44 0.40
CA VAL A 117 17.56 -2.68 -0.36
C VAL A 117 19.00 -3.16 -0.38
N ASP A 118 19.89 -2.42 -1.05
CA ASP A 118 21.24 -2.89 -1.29
C ASP A 118 22.22 -1.75 -1.65
N GLN A 119 23.50 -1.96 -1.34
CA GLN A 119 24.62 -1.15 -1.82
C GLN A 119 25.21 -1.84 -3.05
N MET A 120 24.89 -1.32 -4.23
CA MET A 120 25.17 -1.98 -5.49
C MET A 120 26.61 -1.86 -5.97
N GLY A 121 27.44 -0.99 -5.38
CA GLY A 121 28.79 -0.78 -5.89
C GLY A 121 28.84 0.09 -7.14
N MET A 122 30.01 0.10 -7.74
CA MET A 122 30.26 0.57 -9.11
C MET A 122 30.02 -0.55 -10.12
N PHE A 123 29.30 -0.25 -11.19
CA PHE A 123 29.02 -1.21 -12.27
C PHE A 123 28.70 -0.50 -13.58
N GLN A 124 28.69 -1.24 -14.69
CA GLN A 124 28.14 -0.76 -15.96
C GLN A 124 26.68 -1.18 -16.11
N GLN A 125 26.38 -2.46 -15.87
CA GLN A 125 25.03 -3.00 -15.86
C GLN A 125 24.88 -4.04 -14.74
N LYS A 126 23.74 -4.01 -14.04
CA LYS A 126 23.32 -5.05 -13.07
C LYS A 126 21.82 -5.31 -13.20
N ILE A 127 21.40 -6.54 -12.93
CA ILE A 127 19.99 -6.89 -12.80
C ILE A 127 19.70 -7.06 -11.31
N VAL A 128 18.64 -6.42 -10.83
CA VAL A 128 18.20 -6.52 -9.42
C VAL A 128 16.74 -6.93 -9.42
N SER A 129 16.43 -7.98 -8.67
CA SER A 129 15.05 -8.41 -8.47
C SER A 129 14.41 -7.60 -7.34
N LEU A 130 13.38 -6.82 -7.67
CA LEU A 130 12.70 -5.91 -6.75
C LEU A 130 11.21 -6.23 -6.70
N ARG A 131 10.60 -6.14 -5.52
CA ARG A 131 9.14 -6.19 -5.41
C ARG A 131 8.51 -4.97 -6.11
N PRO A 132 7.28 -5.06 -6.60
CA PRO A 132 6.53 -3.90 -7.07
C PRO A 132 6.46 -2.81 -6.02
N GLY A 133 6.62 -1.56 -6.45
CA GLY A 133 6.53 -0.40 -5.57
C GLY A 133 7.50 0.71 -5.94
N ILE A 134 7.56 1.71 -5.08
CA ILE A 134 8.37 2.91 -5.29
C ILE A 134 9.70 2.79 -4.54
N TYR A 135 10.78 3.07 -5.26
CA TYR A 135 12.15 3.04 -4.76
C TYR A 135 12.86 4.37 -5.02
N THR A 136 13.95 4.53 -4.28
CA THR A 136 14.92 5.60 -4.51
C THR A 136 16.29 4.98 -4.69
N ALA A 137 17.01 5.37 -5.73
CA ALA A 137 18.42 5.06 -5.90
C ALA A 137 19.25 6.35 -5.77
N ARG A 138 20.43 6.24 -5.17
CA ARG A 138 21.42 7.30 -5.05
C ARG A 138 22.71 6.87 -5.73
N GLY A 139 23.29 7.77 -6.51
CA GLY A 139 24.63 7.69 -7.05
C GLY A 139 25.53 8.66 -6.29
N SER A 140 26.73 8.22 -5.93
CA SER A 140 27.75 9.08 -5.34
C SER A 140 29.08 8.89 -6.05
N ARG A 141 29.80 9.99 -6.25
CA ARG A 141 31.11 9.99 -6.87
C ARG A 141 31.93 11.16 -6.36
N LYS A 142 33.14 10.90 -5.86
CA LYS A 142 34.03 11.93 -5.34
C LYS A 142 34.30 13.02 -6.37
N GLY A 143 34.10 14.29 -5.99
CA GLY A 143 34.27 15.46 -6.87
C GLY A 143 33.08 15.75 -7.80
N PHE A 144 31.97 15.02 -7.63
CA PHE A 144 30.72 15.23 -8.35
C PHE A 144 29.57 15.41 -7.37
N LYS A 145 28.54 16.13 -7.79
CA LYS A 145 27.27 16.21 -7.07
C LYS A 145 26.58 14.85 -7.14
N ASP A 146 26.10 14.39 -5.99
CA ASP A 146 25.32 13.16 -5.91
C ASP A 146 24.01 13.27 -6.71
N GLU A 147 23.65 12.17 -7.38
CA GLU A 147 22.40 12.05 -8.13
C GLU A 147 21.45 11.15 -7.37
N THR A 148 20.16 11.50 -7.35
CA THR A 148 19.12 10.72 -6.69
C THR A 148 17.92 10.61 -7.61
N ILE A 149 17.45 9.40 -7.83
CA ILE A 149 16.31 9.12 -8.69
C ILE A 149 15.26 8.33 -7.93
N ARG A 150 14.01 8.74 -8.08
CA ARG A 150 12.83 8.02 -7.60
C ARG A 150 12.21 7.30 -8.79
N PHE A 151 11.99 5.99 -8.66
CA PHE A 151 11.42 5.16 -9.73
C PHE A 151 10.38 4.19 -9.17
N ARG A 152 9.45 3.77 -10.03
CA ARG A 152 8.43 2.75 -9.72
C ARG A 152 8.80 1.46 -10.44
N VAL A 153 8.73 0.35 -9.74
CA VAL A 153 8.77 -1.00 -10.29
C VAL A 153 7.32 -1.43 -10.53
N ASP A 154 6.92 -1.45 -11.79
CA ASP A 154 5.54 -1.75 -12.22
C ASP A 154 5.36 -3.25 -12.49
N PRO A 155 4.34 -3.91 -11.91
CA PRO A 155 4.08 -5.33 -12.11
C PRO A 155 3.74 -5.75 -13.54
N ASN A 156 3.25 -4.82 -14.36
CA ASN A 156 2.82 -5.11 -15.72
C ASN A 156 3.87 -4.74 -16.77
N LYS A 157 5.03 -4.21 -16.34
CA LYS A 157 6.08 -3.73 -17.25
C LYS A 157 7.30 -4.64 -17.19
N GLN A 158 7.64 -5.21 -18.34
CA GLN A 158 8.87 -5.98 -18.51
C GLN A 158 10.05 -5.06 -18.87
N ASN A 159 11.27 -5.55 -18.64
CA ASN A 159 12.53 -4.88 -19.04
C ASN A 159 12.66 -3.44 -18.54
N GLN A 160 12.25 -3.19 -17.29
CA GLN A 160 12.34 -1.87 -16.68
C GLN A 160 13.81 -1.50 -16.48
N ARG A 161 14.18 -0.30 -16.94
CA ARG A 161 15.55 0.22 -16.88
C ARG A 161 15.66 1.43 -15.99
N VAL A 162 16.71 1.47 -15.18
CA VAL A 162 17.02 2.58 -14.28
C VAL A 162 18.48 2.98 -14.49
N ARG A 163 18.70 4.21 -14.97
CA ARG A 163 20.04 4.74 -15.22
C ARG A 163 20.40 5.78 -14.17
N ILE A 164 21.58 5.63 -13.55
CA ILE A 164 22.07 6.54 -12.52
C ILE A 164 23.58 6.77 -12.66
N ILE A 165 23.96 8.03 -12.90
CA ILE A 165 25.34 8.43 -13.16
C ILE A 165 25.54 9.84 -12.61
N CYS A 166 26.60 10.07 -11.83
CA CYS A 166 26.97 11.41 -11.37
C CYS A 166 27.74 12.14 -12.48
N ASN A 167 27.11 13.12 -13.14
CA ASN A 167 27.68 13.84 -14.28
C ASN A 167 28.06 15.31 -14.01
N LYS A 168 27.61 15.90 -12.90
CA LYS A 168 27.88 17.30 -12.54
C LYS A 168 29.06 17.38 -11.57
N LYS A 169 30.16 18.02 -11.98
CA LYS A 169 31.28 18.33 -11.08
C LYS A 169 30.89 19.38 -10.05
N ILE A 170 31.50 19.30 -8.87
CA ILE A 170 31.41 20.31 -7.81
C ILE A 170 32.39 21.45 -8.10
#